data_AF-A0A1P8XKQ6-F1
#
_entry.id   AF-A0A1P8XKQ6-F1
#
_cell.length_a   1.000
_cell.length_b   1.000
_cell.length_c   1.000
_cell.angle_alpha   90.00
_cell.angle_beta   90.00
_cell.angle_gamma   90.00
#
_symmetry.space_group_name_H-M   'P 1'
#
loop_
_entity.id
_entity.type
_entity.pdbx_description
1 polymer ?
#
loop_
_entity_poly.entity_id
_entity_poly.type
_entity_poly.pdbx_seq_one_letter_code
_entity_poly.pdbx_strand_id
1 'polypeptide(L)'
;MAAGRGGIMCKAGNEPGGPRRCSADPRAQLQRSVERVSELEARRDQLAAQIRALSAERAQLAEAIDDEHAHLYEAITAAKPRTIDINKNERVRVGYSVRGGEPTVSVDWHGAIGAVSWDGRAEFDEQTAHALADALSGPAPEQWQVKRLTPPGSRYEFVYARQEPTKPGPIVLDVIDRDGLQDMNSKALKLTAPAVRSLCRALRDAASGLSGAQQAPPADQFDSAPAKRR
;
A
#
# COMPACT_ATOMS: atom_id res chain seq x y z
N MET A 1 10.40 -58.89 -40.80
CA MET A 1 10.99 -58.77 -42.14
C MET A 1 10.40 -57.53 -42.80
N ALA A 2 11.27 -56.70 -43.37
CA ALA A 2 10.93 -55.57 -44.26
C ALA A 2 10.16 -56.09 -45.50
N ALA A 3 9.50 -55.33 -46.37
CA ALA A 3 9.47 -53.90 -46.69
C ALA A 3 8.20 -53.64 -47.52
N GLY A 4 7.81 -52.37 -47.68
CA GLY A 4 6.76 -52.00 -48.64
C GLY A 4 6.55 -50.50 -48.76
N ARG A 5 7.63 -49.72 -48.88
CA ARG A 5 7.54 -48.29 -49.23
C ARG A 5 6.97 -48.16 -50.65
N GLY A 6 5.69 -47.77 -50.75
CA GLY A 6 5.10 -47.27 -51.99
C GLY A 6 5.76 -45.95 -52.38
N GLY A 7 6.80 -46.03 -53.22
CA GLY A 7 7.58 -44.89 -53.67
C GLY A 7 6.77 -43.96 -54.57
N ILE A 8 6.70 -42.69 -54.18
CA ILE A 8 6.31 -41.59 -55.06
C ILE A 8 7.41 -41.47 -56.12
N MET A 9 7.03 -41.79 -57.37
CA MET A 9 7.92 -41.77 -58.52
C MET A 9 8.22 -40.31 -58.91
N CYS A 10 9.32 -39.75 -58.42
CA CYS A 10 9.86 -38.49 -58.92
C CYS A 10 10.43 -38.73 -60.34
N LYS A 11 9.78 -38.22 -61.38
CA LYS A 11 10.40 -38.18 -62.73
C LYS A 11 11.58 -37.22 -62.70
N ALA A 12 12.78 -37.77 -62.60
CA ALA A 12 14.02 -37.04 -62.86
C ALA A 12 14.15 -36.81 -64.37
N GLY A 13 14.14 -35.55 -64.80
CA GLY A 13 14.63 -35.18 -66.13
C GLY A 13 16.15 -35.37 -66.16
N ASN A 14 16.63 -36.22 -67.05
CA ASN A 14 18.06 -36.41 -67.29
C ASN A 14 18.60 -35.22 -68.10
N GLU A 15 19.07 -34.18 -67.42
CA GLU A 15 20.08 -33.27 -67.98
C GLU A 15 21.40 -33.45 -67.22
N PRO A 16 22.51 -33.77 -67.90
CA PRO A 16 23.80 -33.94 -67.25
C PRO A 16 24.39 -32.56 -66.93
N GLY A 17 24.28 -32.12 -65.68
CA GLY A 17 25.08 -31.00 -65.15
C GLY A 17 24.37 -29.92 -64.33
N GLY A 18 23.04 -29.92 -64.23
CA GLY A 18 22.30 -28.92 -63.43
C GLY A 18 22.07 -29.36 -61.97
N PRO A 19 22.08 -28.46 -60.97
CA PRO A 19 21.71 -28.80 -59.60
C PRO A 19 20.30 -29.38 -59.57
N ARG A 20 20.17 -30.62 -59.08
CA ARG A 20 18.90 -31.34 -58.93
C ARG A 20 17.92 -30.52 -58.08
N ARG A 21 17.04 -29.75 -58.71
CA ARG A 21 15.92 -29.11 -58.02
C ARG A 21 14.78 -30.12 -57.98
N CYS A 22 14.67 -30.85 -56.87
CA CYS A 22 13.43 -31.53 -56.55
C CYS A 22 12.35 -30.45 -56.41
N SER A 23 11.49 -30.28 -57.41
CA SER A 23 10.25 -29.55 -57.22
C SER A 23 9.45 -30.32 -56.19
N ALA A 24 9.48 -29.86 -54.94
CA ALA A 24 8.53 -30.32 -53.95
C ALA A 24 7.13 -30.18 -54.55
N ASP A 25 6.30 -31.21 -54.44
CA ASP A 25 4.95 -31.20 -54.99
C ASP A 25 4.22 -29.94 -54.50
N PRO A 26 3.83 -29.01 -55.40
CA PRO A 26 3.21 -27.75 -55.01
C PRO A 26 1.91 -27.97 -54.25
N ARG A 27 1.23 -29.12 -54.45
CA ARG A 27 0.06 -29.50 -53.65
C ARG A 27 0.44 -29.85 -52.22
N ALA A 28 1.52 -30.61 -52.03
CA ALA A 28 2.03 -30.93 -50.69
C ALA A 28 2.57 -29.70 -49.96
N GLN A 29 3.11 -28.71 -50.69
CA GLN A 29 3.51 -27.43 -50.12
C GLN A 29 2.29 -26.58 -49.71
N LEU A 30 1.28 -26.47 -50.58
CA LEU A 30 0.04 -25.77 -50.28
C LEU A 30 -0.67 -26.37 -49.06
N GLN A 31 -0.77 -27.70 -48.99
CA GLN A 31 -1.40 -28.39 -47.88
C GLN A 31 -0.70 -28.09 -46.55
N ARG A 32 0.64 -28.15 -46.50
CA ARG A 32 1.41 -27.77 -45.30
C ARG A 32 1.21 -26.30 -44.92
N SER A 33 1.08 -25.41 -45.90
CA SER A 33 0.78 -24.00 -45.63
C SER A 33 -0.62 -23.81 -45.04
N VAL A 34 -1.62 -24.52 -45.55
CA VAL A 34 -3.00 -24.48 -45.01
C VAL A 34 -3.05 -25.03 -43.58
N GLU A 35 -2.39 -26.16 -43.31
CA GLU A 35 -2.28 -26.74 -41.97
C GLU A 35 -1.56 -25.80 -41.00
N ARG A 36 -0.53 -25.09 -41.46
CA ARG A 36 0.19 -24.11 -40.63
C ARG A 36 -0.65 -22.87 -40.34
N VAL A 37 -1.46 -22.42 -41.30
CA VAL A 37 -2.38 -21.30 -41.09
C VAL A 37 -3.46 -21.69 -40.08
N SER A 38 -4.06 -22.88 -40.20
CA SER A 38 -5.10 -23.31 -39.25
C SER A 38 -4.55 -23.47 -37.83
N GLU A 39 -3.32 -23.97 -37.68
CA GLU A 39 -2.64 -24.02 -36.37
C GLU A 39 -2.42 -22.62 -35.78
N LEU A 40 -1.98 -21.67 -36.61
CA LEU A 40 -1.75 -20.28 -36.18
C LEU A 40 -3.06 -19.57 -35.83
N GLU A 41 -4.14 -19.82 -36.56
CA GLU A 41 -5.47 -19.29 -36.25
C GLU A 41 -5.99 -19.84 -34.91
N ALA A 42 -5.85 -21.14 -34.67
CA ALA A 42 -6.21 -21.76 -33.39
C ALA A 42 -5.40 -21.16 -32.22
N ARG A 43 -4.09 -20.97 -32.41
CA ARG A 43 -3.23 -20.32 -31.41
C ARG A 43 -3.61 -18.85 -31.19
N ARG A 44 -3.94 -18.11 -32.24
CA ARG A 44 -4.42 -16.72 -32.16
C ARG A 44 -5.70 -16.65 -31.33
N ASP A 45 -6.65 -17.53 -31.58
CA ASP A 45 -7.94 -17.53 -30.90
C ASP A 45 -7.78 -17.92 -29.41
N GLN A 46 -6.87 -18.85 -29.11
CA GLN A 46 -6.48 -19.18 -27.74
C GLN A 46 -5.86 -17.97 -27.02
N LEU A 47 -4.90 -17.28 -27.64
CA LEU A 47 -4.27 -16.09 -27.07
C LEU A 47 -5.28 -14.94 -26.88
N ALA A 48 -6.19 -14.74 -27.84
CA ALA A 48 -7.25 -13.76 -27.73
C ALA A 48 -8.20 -14.06 -26.56
N ALA A 49 -8.50 -15.34 -26.30
CA ALA A 49 -9.27 -15.76 -25.13
C ALA A 49 -8.53 -15.48 -23.82
N GLN A 50 -7.22 -15.77 -23.75
CA GLN A 50 -6.39 -15.47 -22.58
C GLN A 50 -6.29 -13.98 -22.30
N ILE A 51 -6.09 -13.16 -23.33
CA ILE A 51 -6.05 -11.69 -23.19
C ILE A 51 -7.39 -11.17 -22.66
N ARG A 52 -8.52 -11.69 -23.15
CA ARG A 52 -9.84 -11.31 -22.62
C ARG A 52 -10.01 -11.68 -21.15
N ALA A 53 -9.58 -12.89 -20.75
CA ALA A 53 -9.63 -13.31 -19.35
C ALA A 53 -8.78 -12.39 -18.46
N LEU A 54 -7.52 -12.15 -18.81
CA LEU A 54 -6.63 -11.26 -18.07
C LEU A 54 -7.14 -9.81 -18.03
N SER A 55 -7.77 -9.34 -19.11
CA SER A 55 -8.37 -8.00 -19.13
C SER A 55 -9.57 -7.89 -18.18
N ALA A 56 -10.37 -8.95 -18.06
CA ALA A 56 -11.48 -9.01 -17.12
C ALA A 56 -10.98 -9.09 -15.67
N GLU A 57 -9.98 -9.94 -15.39
CA GLU A 57 -9.34 -10.00 -14.07
C GLU A 57 -8.74 -8.65 -13.67
N ARG A 58 -8.07 -7.96 -14.60
CA ARG A 58 -7.52 -6.63 -14.36
C ARG A 58 -8.61 -5.60 -14.06
N ALA A 59 -9.74 -5.65 -14.77
CA ALA A 59 -10.85 -4.73 -14.53
C ALA A 59 -11.48 -4.97 -13.16
N GLN A 60 -11.68 -6.23 -12.77
CA GLN A 60 -12.17 -6.61 -11.44
C GLN A 60 -11.22 -6.15 -10.33
N LEU A 61 -9.90 -6.31 -10.53
CA LEU A 61 -8.91 -5.85 -9.56
C LEU A 61 -8.91 -4.32 -9.43
N ALA A 62 -9.07 -3.59 -10.53
CA ALA A 62 -9.15 -2.14 -10.51
C ALA A 62 -10.39 -1.64 -9.74
N GLU A 63 -11.54 -2.25 -9.99
CA GLU A 63 -12.80 -1.95 -9.28
C GLU A 63 -12.67 -2.24 -7.77
N ALA A 64 -12.09 -3.39 -7.41
CA ALA A 64 -11.84 -3.73 -6.01
C ALA A 64 -10.92 -2.72 -5.29
N ILE A 65 -9.88 -2.21 -5.98
CA ILE A 65 -9.00 -1.16 -5.44
C ILE A 65 -9.76 0.16 -5.26
N ASP A 66 -10.61 0.53 -6.22
CA ASP A 66 -11.41 1.75 -6.14
C ASP A 66 -12.41 1.69 -4.98
N ASP A 67 -13.06 0.54 -4.76
CA ASP A 67 -13.97 0.30 -3.64
C ASP A 67 -13.25 0.32 -2.28
N GLU A 68 -12.08 -0.33 -2.19
CA GLU A 68 -11.24 -0.31 -0.99
C GLU A 68 -10.81 1.12 -0.65
N HIS A 69 -10.39 1.89 -1.65
CA HIS A 69 -10.05 3.30 -1.47
C HIS A 69 -11.26 4.11 -1.00
N ALA A 70 -12.44 3.92 -1.59
CA ALA A 70 -13.66 4.62 -1.18
C ALA A 70 -14.02 4.35 0.29
N HIS A 71 -13.94 3.08 0.72
CA HIS A 71 -14.16 2.70 2.11
C HIS A 71 -13.13 3.30 3.07
N LEU A 72 -11.84 3.28 2.69
CA LEU A 72 -10.78 3.93 3.48
C LEU A 72 -11.02 5.43 3.62
N TYR A 73 -11.37 6.13 2.54
CA TYR A 73 -11.72 7.55 2.58
C TYR A 73 -12.93 7.83 3.46
N GLU A 74 -13.98 7.02 3.37
CA GLU A 74 -15.18 7.18 4.21
C GLU A 74 -14.85 6.96 5.69
N ALA A 75 -14.13 5.90 6.04
CA ALA A 75 -13.72 5.60 7.42
C ALA A 75 -12.84 6.72 8.00
N ILE A 76 -11.89 7.22 7.21
CA ILE A 76 -10.99 8.31 7.58
C ILE A 76 -11.74 9.63 7.79
N THR A 77 -12.67 9.97 6.88
CA THR A 77 -13.42 11.24 6.95
C THR A 77 -14.53 11.21 8.00
N ALA A 78 -15.13 10.05 8.27
CA ALA A 78 -16.09 9.86 9.35
C ALA A 78 -15.44 9.99 10.73
N ALA A 79 -14.15 9.65 10.85
CA ALA A 79 -13.44 9.71 12.10
C ALA A 79 -13.08 11.17 12.47
N LYS A 80 -13.78 11.72 13.47
CA LYS A 80 -13.56 13.09 13.93
C LYS A 80 -12.16 13.24 14.55
N PRO A 81 -11.36 14.24 14.12
CA PRO A 81 -10.09 14.55 14.77
C PRO A 81 -10.29 14.86 16.25
N ARG A 82 -9.46 14.27 17.10
CA ARG A 82 -9.44 14.55 18.54
C ARG A 82 -8.56 15.75 18.82
N THR A 83 -9.11 16.72 19.53
CA THR A 83 -8.35 17.91 19.98
C THR A 83 -8.05 17.77 21.47
N ILE A 84 -6.81 18.00 21.84
CA ILE A 84 -6.27 17.92 23.19
C ILE A 84 -5.73 19.31 23.52
N ASP A 85 -6.45 20.03 24.38
CA ASP A 85 -5.99 21.32 24.87
C ASP A 85 -4.96 21.08 25.98
N ILE A 86 -3.72 21.53 25.76
CA ILE A 86 -2.64 21.47 26.75
C ILE A 86 -2.82 22.61 27.74
N ASN A 87 -3.11 23.81 27.21
CA ASN A 87 -3.47 25.02 27.95
C ASN A 87 -4.28 25.97 27.03
N LYS A 88 -4.55 27.21 27.47
CA LYS A 88 -5.37 28.17 26.71
C LYS A 88 -4.82 28.52 25.32
N ASN A 89 -3.52 28.35 25.09
CA ASN A 89 -2.85 28.77 23.87
C ASN A 89 -2.14 27.62 23.14
N GLU A 90 -2.13 26.41 23.71
CA GLU A 90 -1.44 25.25 23.17
C GLU A 90 -2.40 24.07 23.05
N ARG A 91 -2.43 23.47 21.86
CA ARG A 91 -3.30 22.34 21.55
C ARG A 91 -2.63 21.35 20.62
N VAL A 92 -3.04 20.10 20.72
CA VAL A 92 -2.68 19.02 19.80
C VAL A 92 -3.95 18.48 19.17
N ARG A 93 -3.96 18.31 17.87
CA ARG A 93 -5.02 17.63 17.13
C ARG A 93 -4.44 16.33 16.58
N VAL A 94 -5.11 15.24 16.88
CA VAL A 94 -4.82 13.92 16.32
C VAL A 94 -5.96 13.53 15.40
N GLY A 95 -5.67 13.15 14.18
CA GLY A 95 -6.66 12.75 13.20
C GLY A 95 -6.04 11.85 12.15
N TYR A 96 -6.57 11.95 10.95
CA TYR A 96 -6.13 11.19 9.80
C TYR A 96 -5.73 12.12 8.67
N SER A 97 -4.83 11.65 7.81
CA SER A 97 -4.44 12.29 6.56
C SER A 97 -4.16 11.22 5.51
N VAL A 98 -4.10 11.63 4.24
CA VAL A 98 -3.68 10.75 3.16
C VAL A 98 -2.39 11.32 2.57
N ARG A 99 -1.32 10.53 2.62
CA ARG A 99 0.00 10.91 2.09
C ARG A 99 0.42 9.90 1.04
N GLY A 100 0.67 10.36 -0.19
CA GLY A 100 1.11 9.47 -1.28
C GLY A 100 0.09 8.40 -1.66
N GLY A 101 -1.20 8.58 -1.30
CA GLY A 101 -2.25 7.59 -1.49
C GLY A 101 -2.47 6.67 -0.28
N GLU A 102 -1.59 6.73 0.73
CA GLU A 102 -1.72 5.89 1.93
C GLU A 102 -2.34 6.65 3.10
N PRO A 103 -3.29 6.03 3.82
CA PRO A 103 -3.81 6.54 5.09
C PRO A 103 -2.71 6.68 6.16
N THR A 104 -2.68 7.81 6.86
CA THR A 104 -1.74 8.09 7.95
C THR A 104 -2.45 8.74 9.13
N VAL A 105 -1.92 8.55 10.34
CA VAL A 105 -2.32 9.32 11.53
C VAL A 105 -1.65 10.69 11.46
N SER A 106 -2.44 11.76 11.44
CA SER A 106 -1.91 13.12 11.54
C SER A 106 -1.88 13.57 13.00
N VAL A 107 -0.77 14.20 13.38
CA VAL A 107 -0.63 14.93 14.64
C VAL A 107 -0.21 16.35 14.31
N ASP A 108 -1.15 17.27 14.47
CA ASP A 108 -0.94 18.71 14.34
C ASP A 108 -0.83 19.32 15.73
N TRP A 109 0.10 20.24 15.95
CA TRP A 109 0.16 21.00 17.19
C TRP A 109 0.30 22.48 16.93
N HIS A 110 -0.33 23.25 17.80
CA HIS A 110 -0.30 24.70 17.79
C HIS A 110 0.09 25.20 19.17
N GLY A 111 0.89 26.25 19.24
CA GLY A 111 1.19 26.98 20.46
C GLY A 111 1.32 28.48 20.23
N ALA A 112 0.97 29.28 21.24
CA ALA A 112 1.12 30.74 21.17
C ALA A 112 1.51 31.37 22.51
N ILE A 113 2.47 32.29 22.47
CA ILE A 113 2.91 33.12 23.60
C ILE A 113 2.92 34.59 23.14
N GLY A 114 1.98 35.38 23.65
CA GLY A 114 1.82 36.78 23.24
C GLY A 114 1.50 36.88 21.74
N ALA A 115 2.35 37.59 20.99
CA ALA A 115 2.23 37.74 19.54
C ALA A 115 2.94 36.64 18.74
N VAL A 116 3.66 35.72 19.40
CA VAL A 116 4.42 34.65 18.73
C VAL A 116 3.59 33.38 18.75
N SER A 117 3.29 32.82 17.57
CA SER A 117 2.67 31.51 17.43
C SER A 117 3.58 30.52 16.73
N TRP A 118 3.23 29.26 16.85
CA TRP A 118 3.87 28.19 16.12
C TRP A 118 2.95 27.03 15.85
N ASP A 119 3.23 26.38 14.74
CA ASP A 119 2.54 25.18 14.29
C ASP A 119 3.58 24.13 13.94
N GLY A 120 3.21 22.87 14.14
CA GLY A 120 3.96 21.72 13.67
C GLY A 120 3.01 20.60 13.29
N ARG A 121 3.47 19.72 12.41
CA ARG A 121 2.71 18.59 11.92
C ARG A 121 3.62 17.40 11.73
N ALA A 122 3.14 16.23 12.12
CA ALA A 122 3.75 14.96 11.82
C ALA A 122 2.68 13.97 11.36
N GLU A 123 3.06 13.08 10.44
CA GLU A 123 2.18 12.08 9.87
C GLU A 123 2.82 10.72 10.04
N PHE A 124 2.12 9.79 10.70
CA PHE A 124 2.64 8.48 11.07
C PHE A 124 1.85 7.38 10.37
N ASP A 125 2.54 6.34 9.94
CA ASP A 125 1.88 5.06 9.64
C ASP A 125 1.31 4.43 10.93
N GLU A 126 0.48 3.40 10.78
CA GLU A 126 -0.14 2.66 11.88
C GLU A 126 0.90 2.19 12.92
N GLN A 127 1.98 1.55 12.46
CA GLN A 127 2.99 0.95 13.32
C GLN A 127 3.75 1.99 14.14
N THR A 128 4.10 3.11 13.52
CA THR A 128 4.77 4.26 14.13
C THR A 128 3.85 4.92 15.16
N ALA A 129 2.56 5.09 14.83
CA ALA A 129 1.57 5.65 15.76
C ALA A 129 1.37 4.75 16.99
N HIS A 130 1.28 3.43 16.81
CA HIS A 130 1.21 2.47 17.91
C HIS A 130 2.49 2.46 18.76
N ALA A 131 3.67 2.46 18.13
CA ALA A 131 4.94 2.49 18.84
C ALA A 131 5.08 3.76 19.70
N LEU A 132 4.67 4.92 19.17
CA LEU A 132 4.64 6.17 19.92
C LEU A 132 3.62 6.11 21.08
N ALA A 133 2.41 5.61 20.82
CA ALA A 133 1.38 5.44 21.86
C ALA A 133 1.89 4.56 23.01
N ASP A 134 2.56 3.45 22.71
CA ASP A 134 3.08 2.53 23.70
C ASP A 134 4.25 3.13 24.48
N ALA A 135 5.14 3.86 23.81
CA ALA A 135 6.22 4.60 24.46
C ALA A 135 5.71 5.67 25.43
N LEU A 136 4.59 6.33 25.08
CA LEU A 136 3.89 7.29 25.94
C LEU A 136 3.04 6.62 27.04
N SER A 137 2.75 5.32 26.90
CA SER A 137 1.98 4.53 27.87
C SER A 137 2.84 3.92 29.00
N GLY A 138 4.15 4.20 29.02
CA GLY A 138 5.12 3.69 29.99
C GLY A 138 4.83 4.05 31.46
N PRO A 139 5.80 3.90 32.39
CA PRO A 139 5.57 4.16 33.82
C PRO A 139 5.04 5.57 34.07
N ALA A 140 4.54 5.88 35.28
CA ALA A 140 4.03 7.21 35.59
C ALA A 140 4.99 8.31 35.08
N PRO A 141 4.49 9.44 34.53
CA PRO A 141 5.30 10.56 34.02
C PRO A 141 6.44 11.04 34.94
N GLU A 142 6.31 10.72 36.23
CA GLU A 142 7.26 11.00 37.31
C GLU A 142 8.54 10.15 37.25
N GLN A 143 8.54 9.05 36.48
CA GLN A 143 9.67 8.11 36.32
C GLN A 143 10.33 8.22 34.93
N TRP A 144 9.94 9.21 34.11
CA TRP A 144 10.43 9.34 32.73
C TRP A 144 11.83 9.96 32.70
N GLN A 145 12.83 9.12 32.43
CA GLN A 145 14.15 9.55 31.95
C GLN A 145 14.08 9.86 30.44
N VAL A 146 15.06 10.61 29.93
CA VAL A 146 15.21 10.86 28.48
C VAL A 146 15.16 9.52 27.74
N LYS A 147 14.19 9.35 26.86
CA LYS A 147 14.05 8.17 26.01
C LYS A 147 14.04 8.60 24.55
N ARG A 148 14.76 7.81 23.77
CA ARG A 148 14.85 7.92 22.32
C ARG A 148 14.19 6.68 21.75
N LEU A 149 13.19 6.88 20.91
CA LEU A 149 12.46 5.82 20.23
C LEU A 149 12.65 5.99 18.73
N THR A 150 13.12 4.94 18.08
CA THR A 150 13.16 4.84 16.63
C THR A 150 12.37 3.59 16.25
N PRO A 151 11.08 3.74 15.90
CA PRO A 151 10.30 2.59 15.49
C PRO A 151 10.93 1.93 14.25
N PRO A 152 10.95 0.58 14.17
CA PRO A 152 11.56 -0.12 13.03
C PRO A 152 10.89 0.30 11.72
N GLY A 153 11.69 0.65 10.71
CA GLY A 153 11.17 1.08 9.40
C GLY A 153 10.59 2.50 9.38
N SER A 154 10.52 3.19 10.52
CA SER A 154 10.02 4.55 10.58
C SER A 154 11.09 5.57 10.22
N ARG A 155 10.69 6.58 9.45
CA ARG A 155 11.47 7.79 9.20
C ARG A 155 11.58 8.70 10.43
N TYR A 156 10.75 8.47 11.45
CA TYR A 156 10.72 9.34 12.62
C TYR A 156 11.57 8.79 13.76
N GLU A 157 12.25 9.70 14.43
CA GLU A 157 12.85 9.49 15.73
C GLU A 157 12.13 10.38 16.75
N PHE A 158 11.70 9.78 17.85
CA PHE A 158 11.05 10.50 18.93
C PHE A 158 12.01 10.62 20.11
N VAL A 159 12.26 11.84 20.55
CA VAL A 159 13.00 12.09 21.79
C VAL A 159 12.01 12.68 22.78
N TYR A 160 11.88 12.05 23.93
CA TYR A 160 11.00 12.57 24.96
C TYR A 160 11.65 12.55 26.34
N ALA A 161 11.47 13.65 27.06
CA ALA A 161 12.09 13.90 28.35
C ALA A 161 11.23 14.83 29.20
N ARG A 162 11.39 14.78 30.53
CA ARG A 162 10.88 15.88 31.36
C ARG A 162 11.72 17.13 31.12
N GLN A 163 11.07 18.29 31.06
CA GLN A 163 11.78 19.56 31.00
C GLN A 163 12.67 19.77 32.24
N GLU A 164 12.19 19.36 33.43
CA GLU A 164 12.97 19.30 34.67
C GLU A 164 12.91 17.87 35.24
N PRO A 165 14.05 17.14 35.33
CA PRO A 165 14.06 15.75 35.79
C PRO A 165 13.55 15.58 37.23
N THR A 166 13.85 16.56 38.08
CA THR A 166 13.65 16.50 39.53
C THR A 166 12.32 17.07 40.00
N LYS A 167 11.51 17.66 39.12
CA LYS A 167 10.21 18.26 39.47
C LYS A 167 9.08 17.75 38.58
N PRO A 168 7.84 17.65 39.10
CA PRO A 168 6.64 17.54 38.28
C PRO A 168 6.55 18.73 37.33
N GLY A 169 6.87 18.47 36.06
CA GLY A 169 6.90 19.45 34.99
C GLY A 169 6.44 18.86 33.66
N PRO A 170 6.32 19.69 32.62
CA PRO A 170 5.90 19.26 31.29
C PRO A 170 6.91 18.26 30.72
N ILE A 171 6.37 17.31 29.96
CA ILE A 171 7.12 16.39 29.12
C ILE A 171 7.33 17.08 27.79
N VAL A 172 8.57 17.15 27.36
CA VAL A 172 8.98 17.63 26.05
C VAL A 172 9.05 16.42 25.12
N LEU A 173 8.33 16.47 24.00
CA LEU A 173 8.37 15.47 22.93
C LEU A 173 8.89 16.16 21.66
N ASP A 174 10.06 15.74 21.21
CA ASP A 174 10.63 16.11 19.93
C ASP A 174 10.31 15.02 18.91
N VAL A 175 9.76 15.44 17.77
CA VAL A 175 9.51 14.58 16.61
C VAL A 175 10.54 14.97 15.56
N ILE A 176 11.47 14.06 15.28
CA ILE A 176 12.58 14.27 14.35
C ILE A 176 12.31 13.45 13.09
N ASP A 177 12.21 14.11 11.95
CA ASP A 177 12.10 13.46 10.65
C ASP A 177 13.50 13.21 10.09
N ARG A 178 13.91 11.94 9.98
CA ARG A 178 15.28 11.55 9.59
C ARG A 178 15.55 11.68 8.09
N ASP A 179 14.52 11.70 7.27
CA ASP A 179 14.62 11.75 5.80
C ASP A 179 14.50 13.19 5.26
N GLY A 180 14.17 14.16 6.12
CA GLY A 180 14.02 15.56 5.76
C GLY A 180 15.28 16.39 6.02
N LEU A 181 15.76 17.09 4.98
CA LEU A 181 16.68 18.25 5.08
C LEU A 181 15.97 19.53 5.57
N GLN A 182 14.70 19.46 5.94
CA GLN A 182 14.00 20.61 6.46
C GLN A 182 14.46 20.88 7.89
N ASP A 183 14.88 22.13 8.12
CA ASP A 183 14.70 22.84 9.38
C ASP A 183 13.20 22.77 9.75
N MET A 184 12.76 21.60 10.22
CA MET A 184 11.72 21.56 11.23
C MET A 184 12.35 22.34 12.36
N ASN A 185 12.05 23.64 12.43
CA ASN A 185 12.12 24.41 13.65
C ASN A 185 11.44 23.52 14.69
N SER A 186 12.25 22.74 15.41
CA SER A 186 11.88 21.62 16.23
C SER A 186 11.22 22.21 17.46
N LYS A 187 9.97 22.60 17.28
CA LYS A 187 9.16 23.17 18.33
C LYS A 187 8.60 22.01 19.09
N ALA A 188 9.50 21.52 19.95
CA ALA A 188 9.28 20.52 20.95
C ALA A 188 7.89 20.66 21.56
N LEU A 189 7.14 19.58 21.52
CA LEU A 189 5.79 19.54 22.03
C LEU A 189 5.85 19.45 23.54
N LYS A 190 5.42 20.50 24.24
CA LYS A 190 5.37 20.50 25.70
C LYS A 190 4.00 19.99 26.14
N LEU A 191 3.99 18.83 26.78
CA LEU A 191 2.77 18.17 27.22
C LEU A 191 2.70 18.08 28.74
N THR A 192 1.54 18.40 29.28
CA THR A 192 1.22 18.06 30.67
C THR A 192 0.97 16.56 30.80
N ALA A 193 1.11 15.98 32.00
CA ALA A 193 0.83 14.56 32.23
C ALA A 193 -0.59 14.12 31.77
N PRO A 194 -1.66 14.90 31.97
CA PRO A 194 -2.97 14.61 31.37
C PRO A 194 -2.95 14.65 29.84
N ALA A 195 -2.30 15.63 29.23
CA ALA A 195 -2.21 15.74 27.77
C ALA A 195 -1.46 14.56 27.14
N VAL A 196 -0.42 14.05 27.80
CA VAL A 196 0.30 12.83 27.39
C VAL A 196 -0.63 11.61 27.37
N ARG A 197 -1.43 11.43 28.43
CA ARG A 197 -2.40 10.31 28.49
C ARG A 197 -3.47 10.43 27.41
N SER A 198 -3.98 11.64 27.18
CA SER A 198 -4.94 11.92 26.11
C SER A 198 -4.33 11.67 24.73
N LEU A 199 -3.06 12.07 24.50
CA LEU A 199 -2.34 11.84 23.26
C LEU A 199 -2.12 10.36 23.01
N CYS A 200 -1.65 9.62 24.02
CA CYS A 200 -1.49 8.16 23.96
C CYS A 200 -2.80 7.48 23.53
N ARG A 201 -3.92 7.81 24.17
CA ARG A 201 -5.23 7.24 23.80
C ARG A 201 -5.66 7.66 22.41
N ALA A 202 -5.48 8.93 22.04
CA ALA A 202 -5.86 9.42 20.71
C ALA A 202 -5.04 8.76 19.59
N LEU A 203 -3.73 8.56 19.79
CA LEU A 203 -2.87 7.84 18.85
C LEU A 203 -3.28 6.37 18.72
N ARG A 204 -3.56 5.69 19.83
CA ARG A 204 -3.99 4.28 19.80
C ARG A 204 -5.32 4.11 19.09
N ASP A 205 -6.30 4.96 19.42
CA ASP A 205 -7.62 4.93 18.78
C ASP A 205 -7.51 5.27 17.28
N ALA A 206 -6.65 6.23 16.91
CA ALA A 206 -6.40 6.58 15.52
C ALA A 206 -5.75 5.43 14.74
N ALA A 207 -4.69 4.83 15.30
CA ALA A 207 -3.97 3.71 14.71
C ALA A 207 -4.88 2.47 14.55
N SER A 208 -5.64 2.09 15.57
CA SER A 208 -6.60 0.99 15.46
C SER A 208 -7.74 1.28 14.46
N GLY A 209 -8.11 2.56 14.29
CA GLY A 209 -9.04 2.97 13.25
C GLY A 209 -8.48 2.79 11.83
N LEU A 210 -7.17 3.00 11.63
CA LEU A 210 -6.49 2.69 10.36
C LEU A 210 -6.52 1.18 10.07
N SER A 211 -6.13 0.35 11.05
CA SER A 211 -6.15 -1.11 10.88
C SER A 211 -7.56 -1.62 10.58
N GLY A 212 -8.57 -1.10 11.30
CA GLY A 212 -9.97 -1.47 11.10
C GLY A 212 -10.49 -1.05 9.73
N ALA A 213 -10.07 0.12 9.22
CA ALA A 213 -10.43 0.57 7.88
C ALA A 213 -9.77 -0.29 6.79
N GLN A 214 -8.55 -0.79 7.01
CA GLN A 214 -7.85 -1.70 6.09
C GLN A 214 -8.39 -3.15 6.11
N GLN A 215 -9.06 -3.56 7.20
CA GLN A 215 -9.59 -4.93 7.35
C GLN A 215 -11.08 -5.07 7.01
N ALA A 216 -11.77 -3.97 6.74
CA ALA A 216 -13.18 -4.03 6.38
C ALA A 216 -13.34 -4.73 5.01
N PRO A 217 -14.09 -5.83 4.90
CA PRO A 217 -14.35 -6.44 3.60
C PRO A 217 -15.18 -5.46 2.74
N PRO A 218 -14.96 -5.42 1.42
CA PRO A 218 -15.84 -4.70 0.53
C PRO A 218 -17.27 -5.22 0.72
N ALA A 219 -18.24 -4.32 0.78
CA ALA A 219 -19.61 -4.59 1.23
C ALA A 219 -20.43 -5.56 0.36
N ASP A 220 -19.85 -6.18 -0.67
CA ASP A 220 -20.53 -7.00 -1.67
C ASP A 220 -20.00 -8.44 -1.80
N GLN A 221 -19.69 -9.12 -0.69
CA GLN A 221 -19.70 -10.59 -0.71
C GLN A 221 -21.16 -11.11 -0.73
N PHE A 222 -21.81 -10.96 -1.88
CA PHE A 222 -23.09 -11.58 -2.16
C PHE A 222 -22.96 -13.10 -2.18
N ASP A 223 -23.73 -13.74 -1.30
CA ASP A 223 -24.08 -15.15 -1.26
C ASP A 223 -24.29 -15.74 -2.67
N SER A 224 -23.31 -16.51 -3.14
CA SER A 224 -23.53 -17.47 -4.23
C SER A 224 -23.79 -18.86 -3.64
N ALA A 225 -24.98 -19.04 -3.05
CA ALA A 225 -25.48 -20.37 -2.72
C ALA A 225 -25.74 -21.16 -4.02
N PRO A 226 -25.24 -22.39 -4.17
CA PRO A 226 -25.46 -23.16 -5.39
C PRO A 226 -26.92 -23.66 -5.44
N ALA A 227 -27.63 -23.24 -6.48
CA ALA A 227 -28.96 -23.72 -6.81
C ALA A 227 -28.94 -25.26 -6.98
N LYS A 228 -29.62 -25.97 -6.08
CA LYS A 228 -29.90 -27.40 -6.22
C LYS A 228 -30.74 -27.61 -7.48
N ARG A 229 -30.16 -28.29 -8.47
CA ARG A 229 -30.90 -28.86 -9.60
C ARG A 229 -31.90 -29.90 -9.07
N ARG A 230 -33.17 -29.73 -9.46
CA ARG A 230 -34.16 -30.81 -9.56
C ARG A 230 -34.40 -31.08 -11.02
#